data_AF-A0A6L2Q0Z7-F1
#
_entry.id   AF-A0A6L2Q0Z7-F1
#
_cell.length_a   1.000
_cell.length_b   1.000
_cell.length_c   1.000
_cell.angle_alpha   90.00
_cell.angle_beta   90.00
_cell.angle_gamma   90.00
#
_symmetry.space_group_name_H-M   'P 1'
#
loop_
_entity.id
_entity.type
_entity.pdbx_description
1 polymer ?
#
loop_
_entity_poly.entity_id
_entity_poly.type
_entity_poly.pdbx_seq_one_letter_code
_entity_poly.pdbx_strand_id
1 'polypeptide(L)'
;MCTLAKYSLVPLGTELLEISFMLHTAIREELSKMSFEELQKLKERLGSKVYNEAMFGAHEVKRTNFKRENKNRPREMSSKHPARTENLTVHSRKAAPRDPRFDSLCGSFNEKGFRHAYSFVSDLRAQEKEQLKQELKTHTDPSRKDKIKYLLQRMVIYLLNQSTEKRVLDLVEQYEELKESGKLQKHIRKHRKRNVQKDRKRLNAVNVL
;
A
#
# COMPACT_ATOMS: atom_id res chain seq x y z
N MET A 1 39.97 -45.98 15.84
CA MET A 1 39.19 -44.74 15.57
C MET A 1 40.16 -43.71 15.02
N CYS A 2 40.07 -43.13 13.83
CA CYS A 2 39.08 -43.11 12.76
C CYS A 2 39.83 -43.05 11.42
N THR A 3 39.41 -43.84 10.44
CA THR A 3 39.77 -43.64 9.03
C THR A 3 38.76 -42.68 8.42
N LEU A 4 39.10 -41.39 8.32
CA LEU A 4 38.31 -40.40 7.59
C LEU A 4 38.75 -40.39 6.12
N ALA A 5 37.80 -40.72 5.25
CA ALA A 5 37.91 -40.75 3.80
C ALA A 5 38.31 -39.36 3.25
N LYS A 6 39.36 -39.32 2.44
CA LYS A 6 39.70 -38.18 1.59
C LYS A 6 38.74 -38.16 0.41
N TYR A 7 37.60 -37.48 0.56
CA TYR A 7 36.82 -37.06 -0.60
C TYR A 7 37.53 -35.85 -1.24
N SER A 8 38.09 -36.07 -2.43
CA SER A 8 38.60 -35.02 -3.31
C SER A 8 37.43 -34.19 -3.84
N LEU A 9 37.22 -33.01 -3.27
CA LEU A 9 36.33 -31.99 -3.83
C LEU A 9 37.00 -31.40 -5.09
N VAL A 10 36.42 -31.67 -6.26
CA VAL A 10 36.76 -30.99 -7.51
C VAL A 10 36.17 -29.57 -7.46
N PRO A 11 36.93 -28.49 -7.73
CA PRO A 11 36.40 -27.13 -7.64
C PRO A 11 35.52 -26.80 -8.86
N LEU A 12 34.20 -26.78 -8.68
CA LEU A 12 33.15 -26.40 -9.66
C LEU A 12 33.24 -24.95 -10.21
N GLY A 13 34.37 -24.26 -10.05
CA GLY A 13 34.55 -22.86 -10.45
C GLY A 13 35.18 -22.66 -11.83
N THR A 14 35.94 -23.62 -12.33
CA THR A 14 36.59 -23.52 -13.66
C THR A 14 35.65 -23.93 -14.79
N GLU A 15 34.73 -24.85 -14.54
CA GLU A 15 33.78 -25.36 -15.55
C GLU A 15 32.86 -24.25 -16.09
N LEU A 16 32.38 -23.33 -15.25
CA LEU A 16 31.51 -22.23 -15.69
C LEU A 16 32.24 -21.17 -16.52
N LEU A 17 33.52 -20.93 -16.21
CA LEU A 17 34.37 -20.00 -16.95
C LEU A 17 34.76 -20.59 -18.32
N GLU A 18 35.01 -21.90 -18.36
CA GLU A 18 35.23 -22.65 -19.60
C GLU A 18 33.97 -22.69 -20.47
N ILE A 19 32.78 -22.92 -19.91
CA ILE A 19 31.53 -22.89 -20.67
C ILE A 19 31.26 -21.50 -21.26
N SER A 20 31.49 -20.43 -20.49
CA SER A 20 31.35 -19.04 -20.98
C SER A 20 32.34 -18.74 -22.10
N PHE A 21 33.60 -19.17 -21.95
CA PHE A 21 34.63 -19.00 -22.97
C PHE A 21 34.29 -19.76 -24.26
N MET A 22 33.88 -21.03 -24.14
CA MET A 22 33.49 -21.87 -25.29
C MET A 22 32.26 -21.31 -26.03
N LEU A 23 31.27 -20.79 -25.30
CA LEU A 23 30.10 -20.15 -25.87
C LEU A 23 30.48 -18.88 -26.65
N HIS A 24 31.37 -18.05 -26.07
CA HIS A 24 31.86 -16.83 -26.71
C HIS A 24 32.62 -17.11 -28.01
N THR A 25 33.48 -18.14 -28.00
CA THR A 25 34.21 -18.55 -29.21
C THR A 25 33.27 -19.05 -30.31
N ALA A 26 32.23 -19.81 -29.96
CA ALA A 26 31.25 -20.29 -30.92
C ALA A 26 30.45 -19.13 -31.57
N ILE A 27 29.99 -18.18 -30.75
CA ILE A 27 29.30 -16.97 -31.23
C ILE A 27 30.19 -16.18 -32.19
N ARG A 28 31.48 -16.05 -31.87
CA ARG A 28 32.44 -15.33 -32.71
C ARG A 28 32.66 -16.01 -34.07
N GLU A 29 32.73 -17.34 -34.11
CA GLU A 29 32.85 -18.10 -35.36
C GLU A 29 31.60 -17.98 -36.24
N GLU A 30 30.40 -18.04 -35.65
CA GLU A 30 29.15 -17.86 -36.39
C GLU A 30 29.05 -16.46 -37.01
N LEU A 31 29.38 -15.43 -36.23
CA LEU A 31 29.36 -14.06 -36.71
C LEU A 31 30.44 -13.78 -37.76
N SER A 32 31.58 -14.48 -37.71
CA SER A 32 32.61 -14.39 -38.75
C SER A 32 32.14 -14.92 -40.11
N LYS A 33 31.09 -15.76 -40.17
CA LYS A 33 30.55 -16.30 -41.42
C LYS A 33 29.50 -15.37 -42.05
N MET A 34 28.95 -14.42 -41.29
CA MET A 34 27.94 -13.49 -41.80
C MET A 34 28.57 -12.30 -42.53
N SER A 35 27.85 -11.74 -43.49
CA SER A 35 28.31 -10.56 -44.22
C SER A 35 28.31 -9.30 -43.34
N PHE A 36 29.14 -8.32 -43.68
CA PHE A 36 29.23 -7.06 -42.92
C PHE A 36 27.88 -6.33 -42.80
N GLU A 37 27.05 -6.37 -43.86
CA GLU A 37 25.73 -5.76 -43.87
C GLU A 37 24.79 -6.42 -42.84
N GLU A 38 24.84 -7.75 -42.75
CA GLU A 38 24.05 -8.50 -41.76
C GLU A 38 24.53 -8.21 -40.33
N LEU A 39 25.84 -8.10 -40.12
CA LEU A 39 26.41 -7.72 -38.83
C LEU A 39 25.96 -6.32 -38.38
N GLN A 40 25.93 -5.36 -39.31
CA GLN A 40 25.48 -3.99 -39.03
C GLN A 40 23.98 -3.95 -38.71
N LYS A 41 23.14 -4.64 -39.49
CA LYS A 41 21.69 -4.79 -39.22
C LYS A 41 21.44 -5.46 -37.87
N LEU A 42 22.24 -6.46 -37.51
CA LEU A 42 22.15 -7.17 -36.23
C LEU A 42 22.56 -6.26 -35.06
N LYS A 43 23.64 -5.48 -35.21
CA LYS A 43 24.08 -4.49 -34.21
C LYS A 43 23.05 -3.38 -33.99
N GLU A 44 22.37 -2.93 -35.05
CA GLU A 44 21.29 -1.95 -34.95
C GLU A 44 20.07 -2.51 -34.22
N ARG A 45 19.68 -3.76 -34.51
CA ARG A 45 18.53 -4.42 -33.85
C ARG A 45 18.77 -4.76 -32.38
N LEU A 46 19.90 -5.38 -32.05
CA LEU A 46 20.24 -5.78 -30.68
C LEU A 46 20.73 -4.60 -29.83
N GLY A 47 21.26 -3.57 -30.46
CA GLY A 47 21.90 -2.43 -29.83
C GLY A 47 23.39 -2.64 -29.57
N SER A 48 24.16 -1.56 -29.66
CA SER A 48 25.63 -1.60 -29.60
C SER A 48 26.18 -2.16 -28.29
N LYS A 49 25.51 -1.95 -27.14
CA LYS A 49 25.99 -2.44 -25.83
C LYS A 49 25.92 -3.97 -25.72
N VAL A 50 24.76 -4.55 -26.04
CA VAL A 50 24.53 -5.99 -25.97
C VAL A 50 25.40 -6.73 -26.98
N TYR A 51 25.51 -6.20 -28.21
CA TYR A 51 26.38 -6.75 -29.23
C TYR A 51 27.86 -6.73 -28.78
N ASN A 52 28.35 -5.59 -28.28
CA ASN A 52 29.74 -5.48 -27.84
C ASN A 52 30.04 -6.38 -26.63
N GLU A 53 29.09 -6.53 -25.71
CA GLU A 53 29.24 -7.43 -24.56
C GLU A 53 29.28 -8.89 -25.00
N ALA A 54 28.39 -9.30 -25.92
CA ALA A 54 28.41 -10.65 -26.49
C ALA A 54 29.68 -10.92 -27.32
N MET A 55 30.25 -9.90 -27.99
CA MET A 55 31.42 -10.05 -28.86
C MET A 55 32.77 -9.87 -28.19
N PHE A 56 32.86 -9.04 -27.16
CA PHE A 56 34.12 -8.70 -26.49
C PHE A 56 34.13 -9.05 -25.00
N GLY A 57 32.99 -9.53 -24.46
CA GLY A 57 32.79 -9.75 -23.04
C GLY A 57 32.41 -8.46 -22.30
N ALA A 58 32.05 -8.61 -21.02
CA ALA A 58 31.81 -7.46 -20.15
C ALA A 58 33.08 -6.63 -19.98
N HIS A 59 33.03 -5.35 -20.39
CA HIS A 59 34.17 -4.46 -20.28
C HIS A 59 34.31 -3.96 -18.83
N GLU A 60 35.26 -4.50 -18.08
CA GLU A 60 35.55 -4.01 -16.74
C GLU A 60 36.23 -2.63 -16.82
N VAL A 61 35.54 -1.58 -16.33
CA VAL A 61 36.15 -0.25 -16.21
C VAL A 61 37.13 -0.29 -15.04
N LYS A 62 38.42 -0.43 -15.34
CA LYS A 62 39.49 -0.32 -14.36
C LYS A 62 39.52 1.10 -13.79
N ARG A 63 38.92 1.30 -12.61
CA ARG A 63 39.05 2.55 -11.87
C ARG A 63 40.48 2.67 -11.37
N THR A 64 41.26 3.59 -11.93
CA THR A 64 42.60 3.88 -11.43
C THR A 64 42.48 4.55 -10.06
N ASN A 65 42.78 3.79 -9.02
CA ASN A 65 42.90 4.36 -7.69
C ASN A 65 44.25 5.07 -7.59
N PHE A 66 44.28 6.37 -7.90
CA PHE A 66 45.44 7.22 -7.59
C PHE A 66 45.54 7.34 -6.07
N LYS A 67 46.17 6.38 -5.40
CA LYS A 67 46.51 6.45 -3.98
C LYS A 67 47.84 7.19 -3.85
N ARG A 68 48.06 7.86 -2.72
CA ARG A 68 49.41 8.34 -2.39
C ARG A 68 50.32 7.14 -2.15
N GLU A 69 51.52 7.16 -2.71
CA GLU A 69 52.50 6.07 -2.52
C GLU A 69 52.96 6.00 -1.05
N ASN A 70 53.26 7.15 -0.44
CA ASN A 70 53.65 7.28 0.96
C ASN A 70 52.89 8.43 1.62
N LYS A 71 52.83 8.45 2.96
CA LYS A 71 52.05 9.45 3.70
C LYS A 71 52.55 10.90 3.51
N ASN A 72 53.82 11.05 3.12
CA ASN A 72 54.49 12.32 2.86
C ASN A 72 54.53 12.71 1.37
N ARG A 73 53.88 11.94 0.47
CA ARG A 73 53.73 12.29 -0.95
C ARG A 73 52.30 12.81 -1.20
N PRO A 74 52.11 13.95 -1.88
CA PRO A 74 50.77 14.41 -2.25
C PRO A 74 50.08 13.39 -3.15
N ARG A 75 48.75 13.33 -3.03
CA ARG A 75 47.92 12.41 -3.81
C ARG A 75 47.70 12.99 -5.20
N GLU A 76 47.94 12.18 -6.23
CA GLU A 76 47.61 12.55 -7.60
C GLU A 76 46.10 12.51 -7.80
N MET A 77 45.56 13.54 -8.45
CA MET A 77 44.16 13.63 -8.86
C MET A 77 44.08 14.05 -10.32
N SER A 78 43.01 13.66 -11.00
CA SER A 78 42.77 14.07 -12.39
C SER A 78 42.51 15.58 -12.47
N SER A 79 43.20 16.26 -13.39
CA SER A 79 42.96 17.69 -13.68
C SER A 79 41.56 17.96 -14.23
N LYS A 80 40.86 16.92 -14.71
CA LYS A 80 39.49 17.01 -15.22
C LYS A 80 38.44 17.03 -14.11
N HIS A 81 38.82 16.97 -12.83
CA HIS A 81 37.87 17.03 -11.72
C HIS A 81 37.68 18.48 -11.24
N PRO A 82 36.47 19.06 -11.33
CA PRO A 82 36.23 20.43 -10.87
C PRO A 82 36.38 20.54 -9.35
N ALA A 83 36.87 21.69 -8.87
CA ALA A 83 37.00 21.97 -7.45
C ALA A 83 35.61 22.01 -6.78
N ARG A 84 35.48 21.37 -5.61
CA ARG A 84 34.22 21.33 -4.86
C ARG A 84 34.05 22.66 -4.12
N THR A 85 33.06 23.46 -4.49
CA THR A 85 32.62 24.61 -3.69
C THR A 85 31.83 24.13 -2.48
N GLU A 86 32.21 24.54 -1.28
CA GLU A 86 31.49 24.22 -0.06
C GLU A 86 30.20 25.05 0.01
N ASN A 87 29.06 24.44 -0.29
CA ASN A 87 27.75 25.09 -0.17
C ASN A 87 27.33 25.16 1.30
N LEU A 88 27.64 26.27 1.99
CA LEU A 88 27.06 26.60 3.30
C LEU A 88 25.59 27.05 3.15
N THR A 89 24.73 26.17 2.67
CA THR A 89 23.30 26.47 2.54
C THR A 89 22.61 26.29 3.89
N VAL A 90 22.37 27.39 4.63
CA VAL A 90 21.49 27.35 5.83
C VAL A 90 20.08 26.99 5.37
N HIS A 91 19.61 25.81 5.72
CA HIS A 91 18.26 25.37 5.38
C HIS A 91 17.25 26.12 6.29
N SER A 92 16.79 27.30 5.87
CA SER A 92 15.65 27.94 6.52
C SER A 92 14.38 27.13 6.25
N ARG A 93 13.66 26.70 7.28
CA ARG A 93 12.35 26.03 7.09
C ARG A 93 11.40 27.02 6.44
N LYS A 94 10.95 26.74 5.21
CA LYS A 94 9.95 27.57 4.52
C LYS A 94 8.63 27.49 5.30
N ALA A 95 8.00 28.63 5.57
CA ALA A 95 6.67 28.67 6.16
C ALA A 95 5.66 28.12 5.14
N ALA A 96 5.17 26.91 5.37
CA ALA A 96 4.10 26.33 4.56
C ALA A 96 2.76 26.96 4.98
N PRO A 97 1.88 27.32 4.03
CA PRO A 97 0.51 27.71 4.37
C PRO A 97 -0.17 26.50 5.01
N ARG A 98 -0.54 26.62 6.28
CA ARG A 98 -1.26 25.58 7.04
C ARG A 98 -2.72 26.00 7.17
N ASP A 99 -3.64 25.10 6.84
CA ASP A 99 -5.06 25.29 7.17
C ASP A 99 -5.23 24.95 8.65
N PRO A 100 -5.63 25.90 9.51
CA PRO A 100 -5.75 25.66 10.95
C PRO A 100 -6.75 24.54 11.29
N ARG A 101 -7.71 24.25 10.40
CA ARG A 101 -8.65 23.13 10.57
C ARG A 101 -7.99 21.76 10.40
N PHE A 102 -6.87 21.72 9.69
CA PHE A 102 -6.12 20.52 9.36
C PHE A 102 -4.68 20.58 9.88
N ASP A 103 -4.36 21.53 10.77
CA ASP A 103 -3.04 21.61 11.39
C ASP A 103 -2.92 20.52 12.46
N SER A 104 -1.77 19.86 12.54
CA SER A 104 -1.55 18.80 13.52
C SER A 104 -1.64 19.31 14.97
N LEU A 105 -1.56 20.64 15.17
CA LEU A 105 -1.70 21.30 16.46
C LEU A 105 -3.16 21.59 16.86
N CYS A 106 -4.17 21.28 16.02
CA CYS A 106 -5.56 21.72 16.21
C CYS A 106 -6.37 21.03 17.34
N GLY A 107 -5.72 20.34 18.28
CA GLY A 107 -6.38 19.68 19.41
C GLY A 107 -7.19 18.42 19.02
N SER A 108 -7.84 17.80 20.01
CA SER A 108 -8.64 16.59 19.81
C SER A 108 -10.12 16.90 19.54
N PHE A 109 -10.79 16.01 18.81
CA PHE A 109 -12.21 16.14 18.48
C PHE A 109 -13.10 15.97 19.71
N ASN A 110 -13.86 17.02 20.06
CA ASN A 110 -14.86 16.94 21.13
C ASN A 110 -16.22 16.51 20.57
N GLU A 111 -16.50 15.21 20.66
CA GLU A 111 -17.73 14.62 20.11
C GLU A 111 -19.00 15.17 20.77
N LYS A 112 -19.01 15.37 22.09
CA LYS A 112 -20.19 15.85 22.81
C LYS A 112 -20.54 17.28 22.40
N GLY A 113 -19.53 18.15 22.35
CA GLY A 113 -19.70 19.54 21.89
C GLY A 113 -20.17 19.60 20.44
N PHE A 114 -19.59 18.77 19.56
CA PHE A 114 -20.00 18.68 18.17
C PHE A 114 -21.48 18.24 18.01
N ARG A 115 -21.88 17.17 18.71
CA ARG A 115 -23.27 16.68 18.66
C ARG A 115 -24.28 17.74 19.13
N HIS A 116 -23.93 18.54 20.13
CA HIS A 116 -24.77 19.63 20.59
C HIS A 116 -24.85 20.79 19.58
N ALA A 117 -23.70 21.28 19.12
CA ALA A 117 -23.60 22.41 18.19
C ALA A 117 -24.30 22.14 16.85
N TYR A 118 -24.24 20.89 16.36
CA TYR A 118 -24.85 20.47 15.10
C TYR A 118 -26.10 19.60 15.29
N SER A 119 -26.78 19.74 16.43
CA SER A 119 -28.01 18.99 16.72
C SER A 119 -29.10 19.25 15.66
N PHE A 120 -29.24 20.49 15.20
CA PHE A 120 -30.20 20.90 14.17
C PHE A 120 -30.09 20.15 12.83
N VAL A 121 -28.94 19.52 12.54
CA VAL A 121 -28.73 18.78 11.29
C VAL A 121 -29.66 17.57 11.19
N SER A 122 -30.07 16.98 12.33
CA SER A 122 -31.09 15.91 12.30
C SER A 122 -32.43 16.42 11.77
N ASP A 123 -32.82 17.61 12.22
CA ASP A 123 -34.12 18.18 11.93
C ASP A 123 -34.16 18.67 10.48
N LEU A 124 -33.06 19.26 10.00
CA LEU A 124 -32.89 19.64 8.60
C LEU A 124 -33.05 18.42 7.68
N ARG A 125 -32.38 17.29 7.99
CA ARG A 125 -32.49 16.06 7.19
C ARG A 125 -33.90 15.47 7.22
N ALA A 126 -34.61 15.60 8.34
CA ALA A 126 -36.00 15.17 8.43
C ALA A 126 -36.90 16.00 7.51
N GLN A 127 -36.73 17.32 7.52
CA GLN A 127 -37.42 18.25 6.63
C GLN A 127 -37.10 17.97 5.15
N GLU A 128 -35.83 17.81 4.79
CA GLU A 128 -35.41 17.47 3.42
C GLU A 128 -36.05 16.17 2.92
N LYS A 129 -36.12 15.15 3.79
CA LYS A 129 -36.78 13.88 3.46
C LYS A 129 -38.27 14.06 3.21
N GLU A 130 -38.95 14.92 3.96
CA GLU A 130 -40.37 15.22 3.76
C GLU A 130 -40.60 16.02 2.47
N GLN A 131 -39.76 17.02 2.20
CA GLN A 131 -39.78 17.79 0.96
C GLN A 131 -39.61 16.87 -0.26
N LEU A 132 -38.64 15.96 -0.24
CA LEU A 132 -38.45 14.99 -1.32
C LEU A 132 -39.66 14.05 -1.50
N LYS A 133 -40.34 13.66 -0.41
CA LYS A 133 -41.59 12.88 -0.51
C LYS A 133 -42.72 13.69 -1.15
N GLN A 134 -42.81 14.98 -0.85
CA GLN A 134 -43.80 15.88 -1.45
C GLN A 134 -43.49 16.12 -2.93
N GLU A 135 -42.22 16.37 -3.28
CA GLU A 135 -41.75 16.48 -4.67
C GLU A 135 -42.08 15.22 -5.48
N LEU A 136 -41.90 14.04 -4.89
CA LEU A 136 -42.20 12.77 -5.57
C LEU A 136 -43.70 12.62 -5.91
N LYS A 137 -44.58 13.17 -5.05
CA LYS A 137 -46.03 13.15 -5.26
C LYS A 137 -46.49 14.15 -6.30
N THR A 138 -45.85 15.32 -6.35
CA THR A 138 -46.27 16.47 -7.17
C THR A 138 -45.72 16.41 -8.59
N HIS A 139 -44.44 16.07 -8.76
CA HIS A 139 -43.83 15.99 -10.08
C HIS A 139 -44.43 14.84 -10.89
N THR A 140 -44.54 15.04 -12.22
CA THR A 140 -45.05 14.02 -13.15
C THR A 140 -43.91 13.34 -13.92
N ASP A 141 -42.88 14.11 -14.29
CA ASP A 141 -41.79 13.67 -15.17
C ASP A 141 -41.06 12.43 -14.62
N PRO A 142 -40.92 11.35 -15.43
CA PRO A 142 -40.34 10.10 -14.97
C PRO A 142 -38.86 10.24 -14.57
N SER A 143 -38.06 10.95 -15.37
CA SER A 143 -36.63 11.16 -15.08
C SER A 143 -36.40 11.92 -13.76
N ARG A 144 -37.25 12.92 -13.46
CA ARG A 144 -37.17 13.66 -12.19
C ARG A 144 -37.62 12.79 -11.03
N LYS A 145 -38.71 12.02 -11.18
CA LYS A 145 -39.17 11.05 -10.17
C LYS A 145 -38.08 10.06 -9.80
N ASP A 146 -37.35 9.54 -10.78
CA ASP A 146 -36.29 8.55 -10.52
C ASP A 146 -35.10 9.17 -9.79
N LYS A 147 -34.73 10.42 -10.13
CA LYS A 147 -33.75 11.19 -9.35
C LYS A 147 -34.19 11.40 -7.91
N ILE A 148 -35.46 11.77 -7.68
CA ILE A 148 -36.01 11.98 -6.34
C ILE A 148 -36.03 10.67 -5.54
N LYS A 149 -36.45 9.55 -6.16
CA LYS A 149 -36.42 8.22 -5.53
C LYS A 149 -35.01 7.83 -5.12
N TYR A 150 -34.02 8.05 -5.99
CA TYR A 150 -32.62 7.78 -5.69
C TYR A 150 -32.14 8.59 -4.47
N LEU A 151 -32.46 9.89 -4.42
CA LEU A 151 -32.10 10.75 -3.29
C LEU A 151 -32.77 10.29 -1.99
N LEU A 152 -34.06 9.94 -2.04
CA LEU A 152 -34.78 9.39 -0.89
C LEU A 152 -34.17 8.09 -0.39
N GLN A 153 -33.83 7.17 -1.30
CA GLN A 153 -33.19 5.92 -0.95
C GLN A 153 -31.84 6.17 -0.28
N ARG A 154 -31.01 7.05 -0.85
CA ARG A 154 -29.71 7.43 -0.26
C ARG A 154 -29.86 8.03 1.13
N MET A 155 -30.84 8.92 1.33
CA MET A 155 -31.15 9.52 2.62
C MET A 155 -31.60 8.46 3.64
N VAL A 156 -32.45 7.51 3.24
CA VAL A 156 -32.89 6.42 4.11
C VAL A 156 -31.73 5.52 4.54
N ILE A 157 -30.88 5.11 3.60
CA ILE A 157 -29.69 4.29 3.89
C ILE A 157 -28.78 5.02 4.87
N TYR A 158 -28.52 6.32 4.63
CA TYR A 158 -27.69 7.12 5.51
C TYR A 158 -28.24 7.16 6.95
N LEU A 159 -29.55 7.40 7.13
CA LEU A 159 -30.18 7.44 8.45
C LEU A 159 -30.16 6.07 9.15
N LEU A 160 -30.34 4.98 8.39
CA LEU A 160 -30.24 3.62 8.92
C LEU A 160 -28.82 3.35 9.43
N ASN A 161 -27.80 3.65 8.63
CA ASN A 161 -26.40 3.47 9.00
C ASN A 161 -26.05 4.26 10.26
N GLN A 162 -26.48 5.52 10.33
CA GLN A 162 -26.28 6.35 11.51
C GLN A 162 -26.97 5.76 12.76
N SER A 163 -28.19 5.24 12.62
CA SER A 163 -28.88 4.56 13.73
C SER A 163 -28.19 3.27 14.14
N THR A 164 -27.64 2.50 13.20
CA THR A 164 -26.90 1.27 13.51
C THR A 164 -25.59 1.57 14.20
N GLU A 165 -24.85 2.58 13.76
CA GLU A 165 -23.60 3.02 14.41
C GLU A 165 -23.86 3.43 15.85
N LYS A 166 -24.91 4.24 16.11
CA LYS A 166 -25.31 4.60 17.48
C LYS A 166 -25.59 3.36 18.34
N ARG A 167 -26.38 2.39 17.84
CA ARG A 167 -26.66 1.16 18.59
C ARG A 167 -25.40 0.35 18.89
N VAL A 168 -24.45 0.30 17.95
CA VAL A 168 -23.17 -0.39 18.17
C VAL A 168 -22.37 0.31 19.26
N LEU A 169 -22.31 1.64 19.26
CA LEU A 169 -21.66 2.41 20.31
C LEU A 169 -22.32 2.16 21.68
N ASP A 170 -23.65 2.22 21.76
CA ASP A 170 -24.39 1.94 23.00
C ASP A 170 -24.14 0.52 23.52
N LEU A 171 -24.03 -0.47 22.61
CA LEU A 171 -23.71 -1.85 22.97
C LEU A 171 -22.28 -2.01 23.49
N VAL A 172 -21.32 -1.30 22.91
CA VAL A 172 -19.92 -1.29 23.37
C VAL A 172 -19.84 -0.65 24.76
N GLU A 173 -20.53 0.45 24.99
CA GLU A 173 -20.61 1.11 26.30
C GLU A 173 -21.18 0.16 27.36
N GLN A 174 -22.34 -0.46 27.10
CA GLN A 174 -22.93 -1.45 28.00
C GLN A 174 -22.01 -2.65 28.27
N TYR A 175 -21.24 -3.06 27.26
CA TYR A 175 -20.27 -4.15 27.41
C TYR A 175 -19.15 -3.77 28.38
N GLU A 176 -18.55 -2.59 28.21
CA GLU A 176 -17.48 -2.12 29.09
C GLU A 176 -18.00 -1.93 30.52
N GLU A 177 -19.19 -1.37 30.72
CA GLU A 177 -19.82 -1.26 32.05
C GLU A 177 -20.02 -2.63 32.73
N LEU A 178 -20.48 -3.64 31.99
CA LEU A 178 -20.69 -4.99 32.51
C LEU A 178 -19.37 -5.69 32.83
N LYS A 179 -18.32 -5.37 32.09
CA LYS A 179 -16.96 -5.89 32.28
C LYS A 179 -16.32 -5.26 33.53
N GLU A 180 -16.39 -3.95 33.67
CA GLU A 180 -15.91 -3.22 34.85
C GLU A 180 -16.64 -3.64 36.13
N SER A 181 -17.96 -3.81 36.06
CA SER A 181 -18.77 -4.26 37.21
C SER A 181 -18.61 -5.76 37.54
N GLY A 182 -17.83 -6.53 36.77
CA GLY A 182 -17.61 -7.97 36.95
C GLY A 182 -18.85 -8.85 36.70
N LYS A 183 -19.95 -8.29 36.18
CA LYS A 183 -21.24 -8.98 35.98
C LYS A 183 -21.36 -9.61 34.59
N LEU A 184 -20.41 -9.38 33.70
CA LEU A 184 -20.41 -9.83 32.30
C LEU A 184 -20.71 -11.32 32.15
N GLN A 185 -20.00 -12.19 32.87
CA GLN A 185 -20.18 -13.65 32.77
C GLN A 185 -21.58 -14.09 33.20
N LYS A 186 -22.12 -13.50 34.26
CA LYS A 186 -23.48 -13.75 34.73
C LYS A 186 -24.51 -13.29 33.70
N HIS A 187 -24.30 -12.13 33.07
CA HIS A 187 -25.15 -11.59 32.02
C HIS A 187 -25.18 -12.53 30.80
N ILE A 188 -24.02 -12.97 30.30
CA ILE A 188 -23.90 -13.91 29.17
C ILE A 188 -24.59 -15.24 29.49
N ARG A 189 -24.35 -15.81 30.67
CA ARG A 189 -24.98 -17.07 31.11
C ARG A 189 -26.51 -16.94 31.15
N LYS A 190 -27.04 -15.82 31.66
CA LYS A 190 -28.48 -15.53 31.70
C LYS A 190 -29.07 -15.39 30.30
N HIS A 191 -28.39 -14.67 29.40
CA HIS A 191 -28.82 -14.48 28.02
C HIS A 191 -28.84 -15.81 27.25
N ARG A 192 -27.78 -16.63 27.35
CA ARG A 192 -27.71 -17.96 26.75
C ARG A 192 -28.87 -18.86 27.19
N LYS A 193 -29.16 -18.92 28.50
CA LYS A 193 -30.29 -19.71 29.03
C LYS A 193 -31.64 -19.26 28.44
N ARG A 194 -31.86 -17.94 28.32
CA ARG A 194 -33.09 -17.40 27.71
C ARG A 194 -33.20 -17.75 26.22
N ASN A 195 -32.10 -17.67 25.47
CA ASN A 195 -32.09 -18.03 24.05
C ASN A 195 -32.43 -19.52 23.85
N VAL A 196 -31.78 -20.42 24.59
CA VAL A 196 -32.07 -21.86 24.54
C VAL A 196 -33.56 -22.15 24.83
N GLN A 197 -34.16 -21.46 25.81
CA GLN A 197 -35.59 -21.59 26.09
C GLN A 197 -36.49 -21.08 24.95
N LYS A 198 -36.14 -19.95 24.33
CA LYS A 198 -36.86 -19.41 23.16
C LYS A 198 -36.75 -20.36 21.97
N ASP A 199 -35.56 -20.90 21.72
CA ASP A 199 -35.31 -21.82 20.61
C ASP A 199 -36.08 -23.12 20.81
N ARG A 200 -36.08 -23.68 22.03
CA ARG A 200 -36.93 -24.83 22.38
C ARG A 200 -38.41 -24.55 22.13
N LYS A 201 -38.92 -23.38 22.54
CA LYS A 201 -40.32 -22.99 22.28
C LYS A 201 -40.63 -22.86 20.78
N ARG A 202 -39.71 -22.28 20.01
CA ARG A 202 -39.84 -22.16 18.54
C ARG A 202 -39.85 -23.52 17.87
N LEU A 203 -38.93 -24.41 18.23
CA LEU A 203 -38.87 -25.79 17.71
C LEU A 203 -40.16 -26.56 18.06
N ASN A 204 -40.62 -26.46 19.30
CA ASN A 204 -41.89 -27.08 19.70
C ASN A 204 -43.08 -26.50 18.93
N ALA A 205 -43.11 -25.20 18.63
CA ALA A 205 -44.19 -24.58 17.85
C ALA A 205 -44.17 -25.00 16.38
N VAL A 206 -42.98 -25.19 15.79
CA VAL A 206 -42.83 -25.69 14.40
C VAL A 206 -43.22 -27.15 14.30
N ASN A 207 -42.96 -27.97 15.32
CA ASN A 207 -43.29 -29.41 15.34
C ASN A 207 -44.76 -29.71 15.69
N VAL A 208 -45.57 -28.71 16.01
CA VAL A 208 -47.00 -28.84 16.36
C VAL A 208 -47.92 -28.42 15.19
N LEU A 209 -47.34 -27.89 14.09
CA LEU A 209 -47.98 -27.68 12.80
C LEU A 209 -47.67 -28.86 11.87
#